data_AF-A0A7R9IRB4-F1
#
_entry.id   AF-A0A7R9IRB4-F1
#
_cell.length_a   1.000
_cell.length_b   1.000
_cell.length_c   1.000
_cell.angle_alpha   90.00
_cell.angle_beta   90.00
_cell.angle_gamma   90.00
#
_symmetry.space_group_name_H-M   'P 1'
#
loop_
_entity.id
_entity.type
_entity.pdbx_description
1 polymer ?
#
loop_
_entity_poly.entity_id
_entity_poly.type
_entity_poly.pdbx_seq_one_letter_code
_entity_poly.pdbx_strand_id
1 'polypeptide(L)'
;MVIIRSLFSGGRFSEADIARSLLFTISNDIGQIACLYAMMHKLNKVYFGGYFLRNHPLSMHTISFSINYWSRGQVQALFLRHEGYLGAIGAFLKGAEGDADKYSWLENYAGSSGLHTQIPTQVQGVSMDQLEIDRGGSAVTYCPLLAHPALYIPDTVDLTQDTEAREYWLQCFEEAAGKYESRAVSSQPMSDTAKDRARKFKEKYVSRLQYLKRQPFAYGSLSVRSLLDTIEHYMREFDFPDPYLEQKQQENEKALRLLNKRLQWLDGLEWSPRQEALVTSVLAGNMFDWGAQEVAQLMENTDFGFYEARAKIQARPWLVDYLSQWMERLKGPPHKCAAIFVDNSGIDLVLGILPFARELLQRGTEVILCANSAPALNDVTHVELVGVLKQVAEICGVIRRGLEEGRLVTMETGQGGPCLDLSRLDQSLAAALQEKVDLVVIEGMGRAVHTNLHAVFTCECLKMAVIKNRWLANRLGGDMFSVICKYEPVR
;
A
#
# COMPACT_ATOMS: atom_id res chain seq x y z
N MET A 1 1.82 23.77 -44.39
CA MET A 1 1.44 22.85 -45.50
C MET A 1 2.24 23.04 -46.80
N VAL A 2 2.82 24.21 -47.08
CA VAL A 2 3.47 24.48 -48.39
C VAL A 2 4.95 24.07 -48.45
N ILE A 3 5.67 24.01 -47.32
CA ILE A 3 7.13 23.83 -47.31
C ILE A 3 7.57 22.35 -47.42
N ILE A 4 6.71 21.39 -47.12
CA ILE A 4 7.06 19.94 -47.15
C ILE A 4 6.91 19.34 -48.57
N ARG A 5 6.18 19.98 -49.48
CA ARG A 5 5.90 19.44 -50.82
C ARG A 5 7.07 19.53 -51.81
N SER A 6 8.08 20.36 -51.58
CA SER A 6 9.13 20.62 -52.59
C SER A 6 10.39 19.76 -52.46
N LEU A 7 10.52 18.91 -51.43
CA LEU A 7 11.77 18.19 -51.13
C LEU A 7 11.78 16.71 -51.52
N PHE A 8 10.69 16.14 -52.02
CA PHE A 8 10.62 14.70 -52.30
C PHE A 8 10.11 14.38 -53.71
N SER A 9 11.03 14.35 -54.67
CA SER A 9 10.84 13.74 -55.99
C SER A 9 11.18 12.26 -55.93
N GLY A 10 10.19 11.37 -56.05
CA GLY A 10 10.45 9.93 -56.27
C GLY A 10 9.50 8.91 -55.63
N GLY A 11 8.23 9.25 -55.39
CA GLY A 11 7.19 8.30 -54.94
C GLY A 11 6.03 9.05 -54.27
N ARG A 12 4.78 8.74 -54.63
CA ARG A 12 3.62 9.29 -53.91
C ARG A 12 3.58 8.64 -52.52
N PHE A 13 4.10 9.32 -51.51
CA PHE A 13 3.91 8.92 -50.11
C PHE A 13 2.42 8.85 -49.79
N SER A 14 2.03 7.88 -48.98
CA SER A 14 0.65 7.82 -48.51
C SER A 14 0.37 8.99 -47.56
N GLU A 15 -0.90 9.40 -47.47
CA GLU A 15 -1.30 10.42 -46.48
C GLU A 15 -0.98 9.97 -45.04
N ALA A 16 -1.01 8.66 -44.78
CA ALA A 16 -0.62 8.08 -43.51
C ALA A 16 0.86 8.29 -43.18
N ASP A 17 1.77 8.17 -44.17
CA ASP A 17 3.20 8.41 -43.98
C ASP A 17 3.48 9.90 -43.67
N ILE A 18 2.78 10.80 -44.36
CA ILE A 18 2.88 12.25 -44.13
C ILE A 18 2.38 12.60 -42.73
N ALA A 19 1.22 12.08 -42.33
CA ALA A 19 0.65 12.30 -41.00
C ALA A 19 1.56 11.75 -39.89
N ARG A 20 2.12 10.56 -40.08
CA ARG A 20 3.08 9.95 -39.15
C ARG A 20 4.35 10.78 -39.03
N SER A 21 4.93 11.23 -40.15
CA SER A 21 6.12 12.07 -40.14
C SER A 21 5.88 13.39 -39.42
N LEU A 22 4.74 14.04 -39.68
CA LEU A 22 4.34 15.26 -38.96
C LEU A 22 4.18 15.03 -37.45
N LEU A 23 3.55 13.92 -37.05
CA LEU A 23 3.40 13.56 -35.64
C LEU A 23 4.77 13.39 -34.97
N PHE A 24 5.71 12.71 -35.64
CA PHE A 24 7.07 12.55 -35.14
C PHE A 24 7.79 13.90 -35.00
N THR A 25 7.74 14.76 -36.01
CA THR A 25 8.37 16.09 -35.97
C THR A 25 7.82 16.93 -34.82
N ILE A 26 6.50 17.08 -34.73
CA ILE A 26 5.85 17.88 -33.68
C ILE A 26 6.17 17.33 -32.29
N SER A 27 6.07 16.00 -32.11
CA SER A 27 6.34 15.37 -30.82
C SER A 27 7.82 15.51 -30.40
N ASN A 28 8.75 15.42 -31.36
CA ASN A 28 10.16 15.61 -31.09
C ASN A 28 10.49 17.07 -30.76
N ASP A 29 9.89 18.03 -31.46
CA ASP A 29 10.07 19.46 -31.17
C ASP A 29 9.56 19.81 -29.76
N ILE A 30 8.39 19.27 -29.37
CA ILE A 30 7.85 19.40 -28.01
C ILE A 30 8.85 18.82 -26.99
N GLY A 31 9.33 17.60 -27.22
CA GLY A 31 10.29 16.93 -26.33
C GLY A 31 11.60 17.70 -26.19
N GLN A 32 12.13 18.22 -27.30
CA GLN A 32 13.37 19.00 -27.29
C GLN A 32 13.22 20.31 -26.51
N ILE A 33 12.17 21.09 -26.79
CA ILE A 33 11.91 22.36 -26.10
C ILE A 33 11.74 22.11 -24.60
N ALA A 34 10.90 21.14 -24.23
CA ALA A 34 10.68 20.76 -22.84
C ALA A 34 11.99 20.36 -22.13
N CYS A 35 12.83 19.55 -22.79
CA CYS A 35 14.12 19.14 -22.27
C CYS A 35 15.06 20.33 -22.06
N LEU A 36 15.11 21.28 -23.01
CA LEU A 36 15.95 22.48 -22.90
C LEU A 36 15.57 23.31 -21.67
N TYR A 37 14.28 23.58 -21.47
CA TYR A 37 13.79 24.30 -20.29
C TYR A 37 14.08 23.54 -18.99
N ALA A 38 13.84 22.23 -18.97
CA ALA A 38 14.13 21.41 -17.80
C ALA A 38 15.61 21.47 -17.40
N MET A 39 16.52 21.28 -18.36
CA MET A 39 17.96 21.36 -18.10
C MET A 39 18.39 22.77 -17.66
N MET A 40 17.86 23.82 -18.30
CA MET A 40 18.17 25.21 -17.94
C MET A 40 17.80 25.54 -16.50
N HIS A 41 16.67 25.01 -16.01
CA HIS A 41 16.19 25.20 -14.65
C HIS A 41 16.60 24.08 -13.68
N LYS A 42 17.45 23.14 -14.10
CA LYS A 42 17.90 21.99 -13.29
C LYS A 42 16.75 21.13 -12.77
N LEU A 43 15.70 20.98 -13.57
CA LEU A 43 14.56 20.11 -13.29
C LEU A 43 14.85 18.71 -13.84
N ASN A 44 14.46 17.69 -13.08
CA ASN A 44 14.64 16.27 -13.44
C ASN A 44 13.34 15.60 -13.95
N LYS A 45 12.21 16.32 -13.92
CA LYS A 45 10.89 15.82 -14.32
C LYS A 45 10.15 16.88 -15.11
N VAL A 46 9.46 16.47 -16.17
CA VAL A 46 8.54 17.31 -16.95
C VAL A 46 7.19 16.62 -17.02
N TYR A 47 6.14 17.33 -16.61
CA TYR A 47 4.77 16.84 -16.66
C TYR A 47 4.07 17.36 -17.91
N PHE A 48 3.53 16.44 -18.69
CA PHE A 48 2.81 16.69 -19.92
C PHE A 48 1.32 16.51 -19.71
N GLY A 49 0.57 17.55 -20.08
CA GLY A 49 -0.87 17.54 -20.21
C GLY A 49 -1.31 17.91 -21.63
N GLY A 50 -2.57 17.69 -21.94
CA GLY A 50 -3.23 18.02 -23.19
C GLY A 50 -3.80 16.81 -23.92
N TYR A 51 -4.93 17.04 -24.59
CA TYR A 51 -5.62 16.04 -25.41
C TYR A 51 -4.73 15.38 -26.48
N PHE A 52 -3.75 16.11 -27.01
CA PHE A 52 -2.77 15.59 -27.98
C PHE A 52 -1.91 14.43 -27.44
N LEU A 53 -1.73 14.37 -26.12
CA LEU A 53 -0.83 13.43 -25.43
C LEU A 53 -1.59 12.35 -24.67
N ARG A 54 -2.79 12.68 -24.17
CA ARG A 54 -3.61 11.78 -23.38
C ARG A 54 -3.97 10.52 -24.17
N ASN A 55 -3.60 9.35 -23.64
CA ASN A 55 -3.90 8.03 -24.22
C ASN A 55 -3.43 7.84 -25.68
N HIS A 56 -2.38 8.56 -26.11
CA HIS A 56 -1.78 8.41 -27.44
C HIS A 56 -0.34 7.88 -27.33
N PRO A 57 -0.15 6.54 -27.31
CA PRO A 57 1.15 5.92 -27.05
C PRO A 57 2.26 6.37 -27.98
N LEU A 58 1.96 6.64 -29.25
CA LEU A 58 2.97 7.09 -30.22
C LEU A 58 3.53 8.49 -29.90
N SER A 59 2.66 9.44 -29.52
CA SER A 59 3.06 10.79 -29.13
C SER A 59 3.85 10.75 -27.82
N MET A 60 3.34 10.03 -26.83
CA MET A 60 3.98 9.84 -25.52
C MET A 60 5.36 9.20 -25.66
N HIS A 61 5.48 8.15 -26.49
CA HIS A 61 6.73 7.46 -26.76
C HIS A 61 7.75 8.40 -27.44
N THR A 62 7.32 9.13 -28.47
CA THR A 62 8.22 10.04 -29.20
C THR A 62 8.75 11.16 -28.32
N ILE A 63 7.91 11.77 -27.48
CA ILE A 63 8.32 12.80 -26.52
C ILE A 63 9.28 12.22 -25.48
N SER A 64 8.95 11.06 -24.92
CA SER A 64 9.80 10.38 -23.93
C SER A 64 11.18 10.06 -24.51
N PHE A 65 11.21 9.54 -25.74
CA PHE A 65 12.45 9.26 -26.46
C PHE A 65 13.26 10.54 -26.71
N SER A 66 12.62 11.60 -27.18
CA SER A 66 13.26 12.89 -27.43
C SER A 66 13.90 13.46 -26.16
N ILE A 67 13.15 13.52 -25.06
CA ILE A 67 13.65 14.02 -23.78
C ILE A 67 14.82 13.16 -23.28
N ASN A 68 14.68 11.83 -23.32
CA ASN A 68 15.74 10.93 -22.90
C ASN A 68 17.02 11.13 -23.73
N TYR A 69 16.88 11.27 -25.04
CA TYR A 69 17.99 11.52 -25.96
C TYR A 69 18.73 12.83 -25.64
N TRP A 70 17.99 13.94 -25.51
CA TRP A 70 18.58 15.27 -25.27
C TRP A 70 19.12 15.45 -23.85
N SER A 71 18.46 14.84 -22.85
CA SER A 71 18.89 14.91 -21.45
C SER A 71 19.91 13.84 -21.07
N ARG A 72 20.19 12.86 -21.94
CA ARG A 72 20.97 11.65 -21.63
C ARG A 72 20.42 10.93 -20.39
N GLY A 73 19.09 10.85 -20.28
CA GLY A 73 18.39 10.22 -19.16
C GLY A 73 18.32 11.03 -17.87
N GLN A 74 18.77 12.29 -17.85
CA GLN A 74 18.69 13.14 -16.66
C GLN A 74 17.28 13.70 -16.40
N VAL A 75 16.44 13.76 -17.43
CA VAL A 75 15.08 14.31 -17.34
C VAL A 75 14.07 13.22 -17.68
N GLN A 76 13.07 13.07 -16.82
CA GLN A 76 11.97 12.13 -17.01
C GLN A 76 10.72 12.84 -17.55
N ALA A 77 10.12 12.28 -18.60
CA ALA A 77 8.82 12.70 -19.10
C ALA A 77 7.70 11.97 -18.34
N LEU A 78 6.74 12.70 -17.80
CA LEU A 78 5.57 12.17 -17.11
C LEU A 78 4.31 12.70 -17.77
N PHE A 79 3.25 11.89 -17.87
CA PHE A 79 2.03 12.26 -18.58
C PHE A 79 0.83 12.22 -17.64
N LEU A 80 0.05 13.30 -17.61
CA LEU A 80 -1.13 13.40 -16.77
C LEU A 80 -2.26 12.59 -17.39
N ARG A 81 -2.63 11.51 -16.71
CA ARG A 81 -3.70 10.60 -17.17
C ARG A 81 -5.10 11.19 -16.95
N HIS A 82 -5.30 11.89 -15.83
CA HIS A 82 -6.60 12.33 -15.35
C HIS A 82 -6.87 13.83 -15.52
N GLU A 83 -5.99 14.57 -16.19
CA GLU A 83 -6.04 16.04 -16.24
C GLU A 83 -7.41 16.62 -16.64
N GLY A 84 -8.06 16.08 -17.67
CA GLY A 84 -9.37 16.57 -18.11
C GLY A 84 -10.48 16.29 -17.10
N TYR A 85 -10.40 15.14 -16.42
CA TYR A 85 -11.35 14.76 -15.37
C TYR A 85 -11.16 15.63 -14.12
N LEU A 86 -9.91 15.82 -13.68
CA LEU A 86 -9.57 16.69 -12.55
C LEU A 86 -9.92 18.15 -12.83
N GLY A 87 -9.74 18.62 -14.07
CA GLY A 87 -10.18 19.96 -14.49
C GLY A 87 -11.70 20.15 -14.39
N ALA A 88 -12.48 19.15 -14.82
CA ALA A 88 -13.94 19.16 -14.71
C ALA A 88 -14.40 19.15 -13.24
N ILE A 89 -13.79 18.30 -12.39
CA ILE A 89 -14.06 18.28 -10.95
C ILE A 89 -13.74 19.63 -10.32
N GLY A 90 -12.58 20.21 -10.62
CA GLY A 90 -12.18 21.51 -10.07
C GLY A 90 -13.16 22.62 -10.45
N ALA A 91 -13.61 22.65 -11.71
CA ALA A 91 -14.64 23.60 -12.17
C ALA A 91 -15.99 23.39 -11.46
N PHE A 92 -16.40 22.13 -11.27
CA PHE A 92 -17.61 21.78 -10.53
C PHE A 92 -17.54 22.22 -9.06
N LEU A 93 -16.47 21.87 -8.34
CA LEU A 93 -16.29 22.25 -6.93
C LEU A 93 -16.26 23.77 -6.74
N LYS A 94 -15.57 24.48 -7.64
CA LYS A 94 -15.53 25.94 -7.63
C LYS A 94 -16.91 26.56 -7.87
N GLY A 95 -17.68 26.00 -8.79
CA GLY A 95 -19.05 26.45 -9.08
C GLY A 95 -20.06 26.10 -7.99
N ALA A 96 -19.81 25.02 -7.23
CA ALA A 96 -20.66 24.57 -6.14
C ALA A 96 -20.36 25.26 -4.79
N GLU A 97 -19.44 26.23 -4.75
CA GLU A 97 -18.93 26.87 -3.52
C GLU A 97 -18.47 25.84 -2.46
N GLY A 98 -18.06 24.66 -2.91
CA GLY A 98 -17.60 23.58 -2.06
C GLY A 98 -16.20 23.84 -1.54
N ASP A 99 -15.94 23.45 -0.29
CA ASP A 99 -14.62 23.55 0.33
C ASP A 99 -13.69 22.48 -0.26
N ALA A 100 -13.00 22.86 -1.35
CA ALA A 100 -12.20 21.94 -2.17
C ALA A 100 -11.06 21.28 -1.38
N ASP A 101 -10.56 21.94 -0.32
CA ASP A 101 -9.43 21.49 0.49
C ASP A 101 -9.80 20.32 1.42
N LYS A 102 -11.10 19.99 1.55
CA LYS A 102 -11.58 18.88 2.39
C LYS A 102 -11.57 17.52 1.68
N TYR A 103 -11.30 17.48 0.38
CA TYR A 103 -11.48 16.27 -0.41
C TYR A 103 -10.19 15.85 -1.09
N SER A 104 -9.98 14.54 -1.14
CA SER A 104 -8.94 13.92 -1.95
C SER A 104 -9.58 12.95 -2.94
N TRP A 105 -8.88 12.66 -4.02
CA TRP A 105 -9.37 11.83 -5.12
C TRP A 105 -8.41 10.65 -5.36
N LEU A 106 -8.97 9.47 -5.56
CA LEU A 106 -8.27 8.18 -5.58
C LEU A 106 -8.56 7.45 -6.88
N GLU A 107 -7.53 6.87 -7.50
CA GLU A 107 -7.73 6.03 -8.69
C GLU A 107 -8.63 4.84 -8.33
N ASN A 108 -9.68 4.62 -9.12
CA ASN A 108 -10.49 3.42 -8.98
C ASN A 108 -10.02 2.35 -9.97
N TYR A 109 -9.22 1.40 -9.48
CA TYR A 109 -8.67 0.31 -10.31
C TYR A 109 -9.72 -0.65 -10.87
N ALA A 110 -10.95 -0.66 -10.33
CA ALA A 110 -12.01 -1.53 -10.79
C ALA A 110 -12.64 -1.07 -12.12
N GLY A 111 -12.95 0.23 -12.24
CA GLY A 111 -13.57 0.78 -13.45
C GLY A 111 -12.68 1.68 -14.31
N SER A 112 -11.49 2.08 -13.83
CA SER A 112 -10.53 2.79 -14.68
C SER A 112 -10.06 1.88 -15.82
N SER A 113 -10.26 2.29 -17.09
CA SER A 113 -9.95 1.51 -18.30
C SER A 113 -9.01 2.24 -19.28
N GLY A 114 -8.04 3.02 -18.79
CA GLY A 114 -7.32 4.07 -19.55
C GLY A 114 -6.69 3.74 -20.92
N LEU A 115 -6.55 2.47 -21.31
CA LEU A 115 -6.07 2.04 -22.63
C LEU A 115 -7.02 1.06 -23.35
N HIS A 116 -8.21 0.82 -22.80
CA HIS A 116 -9.17 -0.14 -23.32
C HIS A 116 -10.48 0.55 -23.67
N THR A 117 -10.63 0.88 -24.95
CA THR A 117 -11.91 1.11 -25.61
C THR A 117 -12.50 -0.24 -25.97
N GLN A 118 -13.16 -0.92 -25.03
CA GLN A 118 -14.14 -1.92 -25.43
C GLN A 118 -15.51 -1.49 -24.94
N ILE A 119 -16.26 -1.00 -25.93
CA ILE A 119 -17.61 -0.46 -25.88
C ILE A 119 -17.63 0.91 -25.20
N PRO A 120 -17.55 2.01 -25.97
CA PRO A 120 -17.92 3.30 -25.44
C PRO A 120 -19.33 3.20 -24.88
N THR A 121 -19.52 3.51 -23.61
CA THR A 121 -20.86 3.62 -23.06
C THR A 121 -21.53 4.76 -23.80
N GLN A 122 -22.50 4.45 -24.66
CA GLN A 122 -23.29 5.48 -25.32
C GLN A 122 -24.32 6.00 -24.32
N VAL A 123 -24.01 7.14 -23.72
CA VAL A 123 -24.98 7.90 -22.94
C VAL A 123 -25.52 8.98 -23.85
N GLN A 124 -26.80 8.87 -24.23
CA GLN A 124 -27.48 9.85 -25.10
C GLN A 124 -26.75 10.13 -26.44
N GLY A 125 -26.15 9.10 -27.04
CA GLY A 125 -25.44 9.21 -28.32
C GLY A 125 -24.01 9.77 -28.22
N VAL A 126 -23.52 10.06 -27.02
CA VAL A 126 -22.13 10.47 -26.77
C VAL A 126 -21.31 9.25 -26.38
N SER A 127 -20.22 9.01 -27.11
CA SER A 127 -19.19 8.01 -26.79
C SER A 127 -18.37 8.50 -25.61
N MET A 128 -18.47 7.83 -24.46
CA MET A 128 -17.69 8.18 -23.26
C MET A 128 -16.60 7.14 -22.97
N ASP A 129 -15.37 7.63 -22.77
CA ASP A 129 -14.26 6.84 -22.21
C ASP A 129 -14.31 6.91 -20.68
N GLN A 130 -14.23 5.77 -20.00
CA GLN A 130 -14.41 5.68 -18.55
C GLN A 130 -13.04 5.67 -17.82
N LEU A 131 -12.68 6.83 -17.25
CA LEU A 131 -11.65 6.93 -16.22
C LEU A 131 -12.37 7.23 -14.90
N GLU A 132 -12.32 6.28 -13.97
CA GLU A 132 -12.98 6.41 -12.67
C GLU A 132 -11.99 6.85 -11.61
N ILE A 133 -12.38 7.89 -10.88
CA ILE A 133 -11.68 8.38 -9.69
C ILE A 133 -12.72 8.52 -8.59
N ASP A 134 -12.46 7.89 -7.45
CA ASP A 134 -13.33 7.96 -6.29
C ASP A 134 -12.94 9.16 -5.41
N ARG A 135 -13.94 9.80 -4.81
CA ARG A 135 -13.69 10.74 -3.71
C ARG A 135 -13.27 9.94 -2.48
N GLY A 136 -12.09 10.23 -1.94
CA GLY A 136 -11.59 9.65 -0.70
C GLY A 136 -12.48 10.01 0.50
N GLY A 137 -12.45 9.14 1.51
CA GLY A 137 -13.16 9.35 2.78
C GLY A 137 -12.67 10.57 3.55
N SER A 138 -11.37 10.85 3.46
CA SER A 138 -10.68 11.97 4.10
C SER A 138 -9.74 12.69 3.15
N ALA A 139 -9.37 13.93 3.49
CA ALA A 139 -8.25 14.61 2.87
C ALA A 139 -6.93 13.93 3.26
N VAL A 140 -6.07 13.66 2.28
CA VAL A 140 -4.77 13.02 2.50
C VAL A 140 -3.61 13.96 2.15
N THR A 141 -2.47 13.76 2.81
CA THR A 141 -1.23 14.50 2.61
C THR A 141 -0.01 13.58 2.76
N TYR A 142 1.18 14.09 2.47
CA TYR A 142 2.43 13.38 2.70
C TYR A 142 2.69 13.19 4.20
N CYS A 143 3.27 12.05 4.55
CA CYS A 143 3.84 11.83 5.88
C CYS A 143 4.95 12.86 6.13
N PRO A 144 4.84 13.71 7.17
CA PRO A 144 5.79 14.79 7.42
C PRO A 144 7.15 14.27 7.93
N LEU A 145 7.20 13.00 8.33
CA LEU A 145 8.41 12.36 8.82
C LEU A 145 9.25 11.74 7.70
N LEU A 146 8.82 11.80 6.43
CA LEU A 146 9.64 11.38 5.30
C LEU A 146 10.79 12.36 5.08
N ALA A 147 12.03 11.87 5.00
CA ALA A 147 13.20 12.72 4.78
C ALA A 147 13.17 13.43 3.41
N HIS A 148 12.65 12.75 2.38
CA HIS A 148 12.58 13.28 1.02
C HIS A 148 11.22 12.97 0.38
N PRO A 149 10.13 13.68 0.75
CA PRO A 149 8.78 13.37 0.26
C PRO A 149 8.65 13.39 -1.27
N ALA A 150 9.38 14.27 -1.96
CA ALA A 150 9.35 14.38 -3.42
C ALA A 150 10.02 13.21 -4.17
N LEU A 151 10.86 12.44 -3.48
CA LEU A 151 11.57 11.27 -4.01
C LEU A 151 10.99 9.95 -3.47
N TYR A 152 10.01 10.03 -2.57
CA TYR A 152 9.41 8.86 -1.96
C TYR A 152 8.62 8.07 -3.01
N ILE A 153 8.95 6.78 -3.10
CA ILE A 153 8.22 5.79 -3.87
C ILE A 153 7.80 4.73 -2.86
N PRO A 154 6.49 4.49 -2.66
CA PRO A 154 6.03 3.52 -1.67
C PRO A 154 6.48 2.11 -2.05
N ASP A 155 6.33 1.74 -3.32
CA ASP A 155 6.52 0.38 -3.81
C ASP A 155 8.00 -0.03 -3.92
N THR A 156 8.33 -1.21 -3.40
CA THR A 156 9.69 -1.77 -3.46
C THR A 156 10.05 -2.33 -4.84
N VAL A 157 9.05 -2.81 -5.60
CA VAL A 157 9.24 -3.41 -6.93
C VAL A 157 8.28 -2.76 -7.92
N ASP A 158 8.83 -2.22 -9.01
CA ASP A 158 8.08 -1.71 -10.15
C ASP A 158 7.88 -2.83 -11.19
N LEU A 159 6.69 -3.42 -11.22
CA LEU A 159 6.32 -4.50 -12.14
C LEU A 159 6.10 -3.99 -13.58
N THR A 160 6.03 -2.68 -13.80
CA THR A 160 6.03 -2.14 -15.17
C THR A 160 7.41 -2.32 -15.82
N GLN A 161 8.49 -2.16 -15.05
CA GLN A 161 9.87 -2.32 -15.53
C GLN A 161 10.40 -3.74 -15.37
N ASP A 162 10.05 -4.42 -14.28
CA ASP A 162 10.57 -5.73 -13.91
C ASP A 162 9.71 -6.87 -14.49
N THR A 163 10.08 -7.35 -15.67
CA THR A 163 9.31 -8.38 -16.38
C THR A 163 9.23 -9.71 -15.62
N GLU A 164 10.33 -10.15 -15.00
CA GLU A 164 10.37 -11.40 -14.23
C GLU A 164 9.44 -11.31 -13.00
N ALA A 165 9.54 -10.22 -12.24
CA ALA A 165 8.66 -9.98 -11.11
C ALA A 165 7.19 -9.89 -11.55
N ARG A 166 6.92 -9.20 -12.67
CA ARG A 166 5.57 -9.05 -13.20
C ARG A 166 4.94 -10.39 -13.54
N GLU A 167 5.64 -11.24 -14.28
CA GLU A 167 5.13 -12.57 -14.66
C GLU A 167 4.82 -13.41 -13.42
N TYR A 168 5.75 -13.42 -12.46
CA TYR A 168 5.57 -14.13 -11.19
C TYR A 168 4.33 -13.65 -10.43
N TRP A 169 4.23 -12.34 -10.15
CA TRP A 169 3.15 -11.80 -9.33
C TRP A 169 1.80 -11.95 -10.03
N LEU A 170 1.70 -11.63 -11.32
CA LEU A 170 0.43 -11.78 -12.06
C LEU A 170 -0.04 -13.24 -12.07
N GLN A 171 0.88 -14.21 -12.14
CA GLN A 171 0.53 -15.62 -12.00
C GLN A 171 0.04 -15.94 -10.58
N CYS A 172 0.75 -15.52 -9.52
CA CYS A 172 0.33 -15.75 -8.15
C CYS A 172 -1.07 -15.19 -7.85
N PHE A 173 -1.37 -13.98 -8.34
CA PHE A 173 -2.69 -13.35 -8.16
C PHE A 173 -3.80 -14.08 -8.95
N GLU A 174 -3.50 -14.57 -10.15
CA GLU A 174 -4.44 -15.36 -10.96
C GLU A 174 -4.76 -16.71 -10.28
N GLU A 175 -3.75 -17.39 -9.74
CA GLU A 175 -3.91 -18.65 -8.97
C GLU A 175 -4.68 -18.41 -7.65
N ALA A 176 -4.48 -17.27 -6.99
CA ALA A 176 -5.17 -16.91 -5.76
C ALA A 176 -6.63 -16.47 -5.97
N ALA A 177 -7.03 -16.11 -7.19
CA ALA A 177 -8.38 -15.59 -7.50
C ALA A 177 -9.52 -16.49 -6.99
N GLY A 178 -9.35 -17.81 -7.05
CA GLY A 178 -10.36 -18.76 -6.52
C GLY A 178 -10.53 -18.72 -5.00
N LYS A 179 -9.47 -18.37 -4.25
CA LYS A 179 -9.54 -18.21 -2.79
C LYS A 179 -10.38 -16.99 -2.42
N TYR A 180 -10.18 -15.89 -3.14
CA TYR A 180 -10.96 -14.66 -2.97
C TYR A 180 -12.44 -14.87 -3.29
N GLU A 181 -12.76 -15.55 -4.39
CA GLU A 181 -14.13 -15.96 -4.73
C GLU A 181 -14.77 -16.77 -3.59
N SER A 182 -14.07 -17.79 -3.10
CA SER A 182 -14.58 -18.66 -2.02
C SER A 182 -14.84 -17.87 -0.74
N ARG A 183 -13.93 -16.94 -0.39
CA ARG A 183 -14.06 -16.05 0.77
C ARG A 183 -15.24 -15.09 0.64
N ALA A 184 -15.43 -14.50 -0.54
CA ALA A 184 -16.57 -13.62 -0.81
C ALA A 184 -17.90 -14.36 -0.61
N VAL A 185 -18.02 -15.59 -1.14
CA VAL A 185 -19.22 -16.43 -0.93
C VAL A 185 -19.43 -16.75 0.55
N SER A 186 -18.38 -17.14 1.28
CA SER A 186 -18.52 -17.51 2.69
C SER A 186 -18.86 -16.31 3.60
N SER A 187 -18.55 -15.08 3.18
CA SER A 187 -18.87 -13.87 3.94
C SER A 187 -20.36 -13.50 3.94
N GLN A 188 -21.15 -14.05 3.00
CA GLN A 188 -22.57 -13.74 2.87
C GLN A 188 -23.40 -15.02 2.65
N PRO A 189 -23.44 -15.95 3.61
CA PRO A 189 -24.05 -17.28 3.44
C PRO A 189 -25.57 -17.23 3.20
N MET A 190 -26.22 -16.14 3.63
CA MET A 190 -27.67 -15.94 3.51
C MET A 190 -28.08 -15.21 2.21
N SER A 191 -27.13 -14.80 1.36
CA SER A 191 -27.43 -14.08 0.12
C SER A 191 -27.53 -15.03 -1.07
N ASP A 192 -28.71 -15.06 -1.69
CA ASP A 192 -28.96 -15.89 -2.89
C ASP A 192 -28.10 -15.47 -4.09
N THR A 193 -27.63 -14.22 -4.12
CA THR A 193 -26.84 -13.66 -5.23
C THR A 193 -25.33 -13.74 -5.02
N ALA A 194 -24.86 -14.09 -3.81
CA ALA A 194 -23.44 -14.04 -3.47
C ALA A 194 -22.57 -14.90 -4.38
N LYS A 195 -23.03 -16.12 -4.73
CA LYS A 195 -22.29 -17.02 -5.64
C LYS A 195 -22.11 -16.41 -7.04
N ASP A 196 -23.17 -15.84 -7.59
CA ASP A 196 -23.12 -15.21 -8.92
C ASP A 196 -22.27 -13.93 -8.92
N ARG A 197 -22.36 -13.11 -7.87
CA ARG A 197 -21.52 -11.92 -7.73
C ARG A 197 -20.04 -12.29 -7.59
N ALA A 198 -19.71 -13.27 -6.77
CA ALA A 198 -18.34 -13.75 -6.58
C ALA A 198 -17.74 -14.34 -7.86
N ARG A 199 -18.54 -15.09 -8.63
CA ARG A 199 -18.11 -15.62 -9.94
C ARG A 199 -17.79 -14.48 -10.93
N LYS A 200 -18.68 -13.49 -11.05
CA LYS A 200 -18.47 -12.32 -11.92
C LYS A 200 -17.26 -11.49 -11.49
N PHE A 201 -17.07 -11.32 -10.18
CA PHE A 201 -15.86 -10.72 -9.61
C PHE A 201 -14.60 -11.41 -10.13
N LYS A 202 -14.52 -12.74 -9.97
CA LYS A 202 -13.36 -13.52 -10.39
C LYS A 202 -13.11 -13.42 -11.89
N GLU A 203 -14.16 -13.56 -12.71
CA GLU A 203 -14.07 -13.43 -14.17
C GLU A 203 -13.49 -12.06 -14.57
N LYS A 204 -14.02 -10.97 -13.98
CA LYS A 204 -13.55 -9.59 -14.23
C LYS A 204 -12.10 -9.38 -13.75
N TYR A 205 -11.75 -9.92 -12.58
CA TYR A 205 -10.41 -9.82 -12.00
C TYR A 205 -9.37 -10.57 -12.84
N VAL A 206 -9.63 -11.82 -13.22
CA VAL A 206 -8.71 -12.61 -14.06
C VAL A 206 -8.53 -11.96 -15.43
N SER A 207 -9.59 -11.45 -16.04
CA SER A 207 -9.50 -10.69 -17.30
C SER A 207 -8.59 -9.46 -17.16
N ARG A 208 -8.69 -8.74 -16.03
CA ARG A 208 -7.83 -7.59 -15.71
C ARG A 208 -6.35 -8.00 -15.60
N LEU A 209 -6.04 -9.09 -14.90
CA LEU A 209 -4.68 -9.60 -14.77
C LEU A 209 -4.08 -10.00 -16.13
N GLN A 210 -4.85 -10.70 -16.97
CA GLN A 210 -4.43 -11.09 -18.31
C GLN A 210 -4.20 -9.88 -19.22
N TYR A 211 -4.97 -8.81 -19.04
CA TYR A 211 -4.73 -7.55 -19.74
C TYR A 211 -3.44 -6.88 -19.27
N LEU A 212 -3.19 -6.82 -17.96
CA LEU A 212 -1.95 -6.28 -17.38
C LEU A 212 -0.69 -7.07 -17.79
N LYS A 213 -0.80 -8.37 -18.09
CA LYS A 213 0.29 -9.16 -18.69
C LYS A 213 0.73 -8.58 -20.04
N ARG A 214 -0.21 -8.08 -20.84
CA ARG A 214 0.05 -7.51 -22.18
C ARG A 214 0.34 -6.01 -22.16
N GLN A 215 -0.32 -5.28 -21.26
CA GLN A 215 -0.28 -3.82 -21.17
C GLN A 215 -0.05 -3.40 -19.71
N PRO A 216 1.19 -3.57 -19.18
CA PRO A 216 1.47 -3.40 -17.75
C PRO A 216 1.38 -1.96 -17.25
N PHE A 217 1.30 -0.97 -18.15
CA PHE A 217 1.18 0.44 -17.81
C PHE A 217 -0.25 0.98 -17.98
N ALA A 218 -1.22 0.11 -18.30
CA ALA A 218 -2.57 0.53 -18.65
C ALA A 218 -3.32 1.27 -17.53
N TYR A 219 -2.90 1.06 -16.29
CA TYR A 219 -3.48 1.65 -15.09
C TYR A 219 -2.50 2.51 -14.29
N GLY A 220 -1.45 3.03 -14.96
CA GLY A 220 -0.32 3.65 -14.30
C GLY A 220 0.77 2.64 -13.96
N SER A 221 1.59 2.94 -12.95
CA SER A 221 2.63 2.02 -12.49
C SER A 221 2.00 0.76 -11.93
N LEU A 222 2.48 -0.39 -12.37
CA LEU A 222 2.05 -1.68 -11.85
C LEU A 222 2.97 -2.07 -10.69
N SER A 223 2.36 -2.33 -9.54
CA SER A 223 3.04 -2.83 -8.35
C SER A 223 2.19 -3.89 -7.65
N VAL A 224 2.79 -4.60 -6.69
CA VAL A 224 2.03 -5.54 -5.85
C VAL A 224 0.91 -4.83 -5.09
N ARG A 225 1.15 -3.61 -4.59
CA ARG A 225 0.11 -2.77 -3.98
C ARG A 225 -1.04 -2.49 -4.94
N SER A 226 -0.77 -2.06 -6.16
CA SER A 226 -1.85 -1.78 -7.13
C SER A 226 -2.70 -3.02 -7.45
N LEU A 227 -2.09 -4.22 -7.43
CA LEU A 227 -2.81 -5.49 -7.63
C LEU A 227 -3.69 -5.84 -6.42
N LEU A 228 -3.22 -5.58 -5.20
CA LEU A 228 -3.98 -5.75 -3.96
C LEU A 228 -5.14 -4.74 -3.88
N ASP A 229 -4.88 -3.46 -4.15
CA ASP A 229 -5.90 -2.42 -4.23
C ASP A 229 -6.98 -2.78 -5.26
N THR A 230 -6.58 -3.34 -6.42
CA THR A 230 -7.54 -3.81 -7.45
C THR A 230 -8.50 -4.88 -6.90
N ILE A 231 -8.01 -5.81 -6.07
CA ILE A 231 -8.88 -6.83 -5.44
C ILE A 231 -9.90 -6.15 -4.54
N GLU A 232 -9.45 -5.27 -3.64
CA GLU A 232 -10.33 -4.58 -2.69
C GLU A 232 -11.38 -3.71 -3.38
N HIS A 233 -10.99 -3.05 -4.48
CA HIS A 233 -11.91 -2.27 -5.29
C HIS A 233 -12.97 -3.15 -5.97
N TYR A 234 -12.57 -4.30 -6.51
CA TYR A 234 -13.54 -5.23 -7.07
C TYR A 234 -14.43 -5.88 -6.02
N MET A 235 -13.90 -6.25 -4.85
CA MET A 235 -14.72 -6.78 -3.75
C MET A 235 -15.85 -5.80 -3.41
N ARG A 236 -15.53 -4.52 -3.27
CA ARG A 236 -16.53 -3.45 -3.06
C ARG A 236 -17.50 -3.29 -4.23
N GLU A 237 -17.02 -3.26 -5.48
CA GLU A 237 -17.87 -3.17 -6.67
C GLU A 237 -18.90 -4.30 -6.73
N PHE A 238 -18.49 -5.51 -6.37
CA PHE A 238 -19.35 -6.69 -6.35
C PHE A 238 -20.08 -6.89 -5.03
N ASP A 239 -20.21 -5.85 -4.19
CA ASP A 239 -21.01 -5.84 -2.95
C ASP A 239 -20.50 -6.81 -1.86
N PHE A 240 -19.18 -6.88 -1.70
CA PHE A 240 -18.48 -7.56 -0.61
C PHE A 240 -17.54 -6.59 0.13
N PRO A 241 -18.08 -5.68 0.97
CA PRO A 241 -17.31 -4.58 1.54
C PRO A 241 -16.28 -5.01 2.60
N ASP A 242 -16.55 -6.08 3.36
CA ASP A 242 -15.58 -6.69 4.28
C ASP A 242 -15.80 -8.21 4.35
N PRO A 243 -15.17 -8.99 3.44
CA PRO A 243 -15.29 -10.45 3.44
C PRO A 243 -14.66 -11.14 4.66
N TYR A 244 -13.86 -10.42 5.46
CA TYR A 244 -13.05 -10.97 6.53
C TYR A 244 -13.54 -10.56 7.93
N LEU A 245 -14.58 -9.73 8.04
CA LEU A 245 -15.12 -9.22 9.30
C LEU A 245 -15.34 -10.31 10.34
N GLU A 246 -16.09 -11.37 10.00
CA GLU A 246 -16.40 -12.45 10.93
C GLU A 246 -15.12 -13.19 11.37
N GLN A 247 -14.20 -13.43 10.44
CA GLN A 247 -12.91 -14.04 10.76
C GLN A 247 -12.14 -13.14 11.75
N LYS A 248 -11.97 -11.84 11.44
CA LYS A 248 -11.28 -10.88 12.31
C LYS A 248 -11.86 -10.87 13.73
N GLN A 249 -13.19 -10.86 13.86
CA GLN A 249 -13.88 -10.90 15.15
C GLN A 249 -13.56 -12.18 15.94
N GLN A 250 -13.69 -13.35 15.30
CA GLN A 250 -13.39 -14.64 15.93
C GLN A 250 -11.91 -14.74 16.34
N GLU A 251 -10.99 -14.24 15.52
CA GLU A 251 -9.56 -14.21 15.80
C GLU A 251 -9.22 -13.29 16.97
N ASN A 252 -9.82 -12.10 17.01
CA ASN A 252 -9.69 -11.15 18.11
C ASN A 252 -10.18 -11.77 19.43
N GLU A 253 -11.36 -12.38 19.45
CA GLU A 253 -11.92 -13.02 20.66
C GLU A 253 -11.02 -14.13 21.20
N LYS A 254 -10.49 -14.98 20.32
CA LYS A 254 -9.57 -16.06 20.70
C LYS A 254 -8.27 -15.49 21.27
N ALA A 255 -7.71 -14.47 20.63
CA ALA A 255 -6.48 -13.84 21.09
C ALA A 255 -6.66 -13.12 22.44
N LEU A 256 -7.80 -12.46 22.66
CA LEU A 256 -8.14 -11.80 23.92
C LEU A 256 -8.18 -12.75 25.11
N ARG A 257 -8.69 -13.98 24.93
CA ARG A 257 -8.70 -15.02 25.98
C ARG A 257 -7.29 -15.40 26.45
N LEU A 258 -6.29 -15.26 25.58
CA LEU A 258 -4.90 -15.65 25.84
C LEU A 258 -4.04 -14.49 26.34
N LEU A 259 -4.53 -13.25 26.18
CA LEU A 259 -3.78 -12.04 26.49
C LEU A 259 -3.30 -11.99 27.95
N ASN A 260 -4.16 -12.31 28.92
CA ASN A 260 -3.78 -12.23 30.33
C ASN A 260 -2.62 -13.18 30.67
N LYS A 261 -2.70 -14.46 30.27
CA LYS A 261 -1.62 -15.45 30.43
C LYS A 261 -0.34 -14.98 29.75
N ARG A 262 -0.47 -14.36 28.56
CA ARG A 262 0.66 -13.82 27.80
C ARG A 262 1.37 -12.67 28.52
N LEU A 263 0.62 -11.70 29.03
CA LEU A 263 1.18 -10.55 29.75
C LEU A 263 1.89 -10.99 31.04
N GLN A 264 1.28 -11.91 31.80
CA GLN A 264 1.90 -12.48 33.01
C GLN A 264 3.22 -13.19 32.70
N TRP A 265 3.28 -13.94 31.60
CA TRP A 265 4.52 -14.59 31.15
C TRP A 265 5.59 -13.56 30.77
N LEU A 266 5.24 -12.52 30.01
CA LEU A 266 6.17 -11.44 29.64
C LEU A 266 6.72 -10.70 30.87
N ASP A 267 5.85 -10.39 31.84
CA ASP A 267 6.23 -9.70 33.07
C ASP A 267 7.15 -10.54 33.96
N GLY A 268 7.09 -11.88 33.86
CA GLY A 268 7.97 -12.80 34.58
C GLY A 268 9.36 -12.96 33.96
N LEU A 269 9.61 -12.43 32.75
CA LEU A 269 10.92 -12.49 32.11
C LEU A 269 11.86 -11.38 32.57
N GLU A 270 13.15 -11.67 32.60
CA GLU A 270 14.21 -10.67 32.67
C GLU A 270 14.14 -9.69 31.47
N TRP A 271 14.68 -8.48 31.65
CA TRP A 271 14.51 -7.40 30.67
C TRP A 271 14.97 -7.78 29.25
N SER A 272 16.16 -8.36 29.10
CA SER A 272 16.71 -8.70 27.77
C SER A 272 15.89 -9.79 27.05
N PRO A 273 15.60 -10.95 27.67
CA PRO A 273 14.68 -11.94 27.09
C PRO A 273 13.28 -11.41 26.80
N ARG A 274 12.78 -10.47 27.63
CA ARG A 274 11.48 -9.83 27.40
C ARG A 274 11.48 -9.01 26.10
N GLN A 275 12.50 -8.19 25.86
CA GLN A 275 12.58 -7.38 24.63
C GLN A 275 12.65 -8.27 23.38
N GLU A 276 13.45 -9.33 23.42
CA GLU A 276 13.51 -10.31 22.33
C GLU A 276 12.14 -10.97 22.12
N ALA A 277 11.47 -11.39 23.19
CA ALA A 277 10.16 -12.01 23.12
C ALA A 277 9.09 -11.08 22.52
N LEU A 278 9.14 -9.78 22.83
CA LEU A 278 8.22 -8.77 22.28
C LEU A 278 8.40 -8.59 20.76
N VAL A 279 9.64 -8.42 20.29
CA VAL A 279 9.91 -8.28 18.84
C VAL A 279 9.58 -9.57 18.10
N THR A 280 10.00 -10.71 18.64
CA THR A 280 9.66 -12.01 18.04
C THR A 280 8.15 -12.25 18.08
N SER A 281 7.43 -11.64 19.02
CA SER A 281 5.98 -11.70 19.06
C SER A 281 5.29 -10.95 17.96
N VAL A 282 5.74 -9.75 17.65
CA VAL A 282 5.23 -9.01 16.50
C VAL A 282 5.46 -9.83 15.21
N LEU A 283 6.67 -10.36 15.04
CA LEU A 283 7.02 -11.16 13.85
C LEU A 283 6.22 -12.47 13.74
N ALA A 284 6.02 -13.18 14.85
CA ALA A 284 5.25 -14.41 14.88
C ALA A 284 3.76 -14.16 14.65
N GLY A 285 3.22 -13.09 15.25
CA GLY A 285 1.86 -12.64 15.05
C GLY A 285 1.53 -12.44 13.57
N ASN A 286 2.43 -11.74 12.87
CA ASN A 286 2.31 -11.51 11.44
C ASN A 286 2.34 -12.80 10.60
N MET A 287 2.94 -13.91 11.05
CA MET A 287 2.96 -15.17 10.27
C MET A 287 1.60 -15.86 10.15
N PHE A 288 0.67 -15.59 11.06
CA PHE A 288 -0.59 -16.33 11.15
C PHE A 288 -1.66 -15.81 10.18
N ASP A 289 -1.45 -16.03 8.88
CA ASP A 289 -2.53 -15.95 7.87
C ASP A 289 -3.43 -17.21 7.87
N TRP A 290 -3.15 -18.13 8.80
CA TRP A 290 -3.89 -19.37 9.05
C TRP A 290 -4.94 -19.03 10.09
N GLY A 291 -6.22 -19.16 9.74
CA GLY A 291 -7.32 -18.67 10.59
C GLY A 291 -7.16 -19.15 12.04
N ALA A 292 -7.53 -18.31 13.02
CA ALA A 292 -7.27 -18.62 14.43
C ALA A 292 -7.92 -19.92 14.96
N GLN A 293 -8.67 -20.67 14.16
CA GLN A 293 -9.14 -22.01 14.53
C GLN A 293 -8.01 -23.05 14.50
N GLU A 294 -7.11 -23.01 13.52
CA GLU A 294 -5.92 -23.88 13.49
C GLU A 294 -4.93 -23.47 14.58
N VAL A 295 -4.78 -22.16 14.80
CA VAL A 295 -3.94 -21.64 15.87
C VAL A 295 -4.55 -21.90 17.25
N ALA A 296 -5.86 -21.80 17.43
CA ALA A 296 -6.53 -22.19 18.67
C ALA A 296 -6.41 -23.69 18.95
N GLN A 297 -6.50 -24.56 17.94
CA GLN A 297 -6.26 -26.00 18.12
C GLN A 297 -4.80 -26.32 18.47
N LEU A 298 -3.83 -25.57 17.93
CA LEU A 298 -2.43 -25.66 18.34
C LEU A 298 -2.23 -25.10 19.76
N MET A 299 -2.95 -24.04 20.14
CA MET A 299 -2.88 -23.39 21.46
C MET A 299 -3.68 -24.11 22.56
N GLU A 300 -4.67 -24.94 22.22
CA GLU A 300 -5.41 -25.80 23.16
C GLU A 300 -4.66 -27.10 23.47
N ASN A 301 -3.82 -27.59 22.55
CA ASN A 301 -3.12 -28.88 22.68
C ASN A 301 -1.67 -28.76 23.17
N THR A 302 -1.03 -27.59 23.07
CA THR A 302 0.28 -27.33 23.66
C THR A 302 0.26 -26.00 24.42
N ASP A 303 0.96 -25.93 25.55
CA ASP A 303 0.85 -24.82 26.52
C ASP A 303 1.11 -23.43 25.92
N PHE A 304 1.75 -23.33 24.73
CA PHE A 304 1.92 -22.11 23.95
C PHE A 304 2.16 -22.37 22.43
N GLY A 305 1.12 -22.32 21.59
CA GLY A 305 1.24 -22.35 20.11
C GLY A 305 2.10 -21.22 19.49
N PHE A 306 2.45 -20.22 20.29
CA PHE A 306 3.41 -19.17 19.95
C PHE A 306 4.85 -19.70 19.77
N TYR A 307 5.22 -20.76 20.50
CA TYR A 307 6.53 -21.39 20.39
C TYR A 307 6.71 -22.12 19.06
N GLU A 308 5.65 -22.78 18.59
CA GLU A 308 5.67 -23.52 17.32
C GLU A 308 5.72 -22.58 16.11
N ALA A 309 5.03 -21.44 16.16
CA ALA A 309 5.17 -20.41 15.13
C ALA A 309 6.54 -19.75 15.15
N ARG A 310 7.08 -19.46 16.35
CA ARG A 310 8.46 -19.02 16.51
C ARG A 310 9.48 -20.03 15.97
N ALA A 311 9.20 -21.33 16.05
CA ALA A 311 10.05 -22.37 15.48
C ALA A 311 10.02 -22.41 13.94
N LYS A 312 8.99 -21.84 13.30
CA LYS A 312 8.91 -21.66 11.84
C LYS A 312 9.57 -20.38 11.34
N ILE A 313 9.80 -19.40 12.22
CA ILE A 313 10.54 -18.19 11.90
C ILE A 313 12.02 -18.54 11.74
N GLN A 314 12.70 -17.87 10.80
CA GLN A 314 14.15 -17.94 10.64
C GLN A 314 14.85 -17.76 12.01
N ALA A 315 15.71 -18.72 12.39
CA ALA A 315 16.60 -18.54 13.53
C ALA A 315 17.62 -17.44 13.23
N ARG A 316 18.03 -16.69 14.26
CA ARG A 316 19.04 -15.64 14.08
C ARG A 316 20.37 -16.23 13.60
N PRO A 317 21.15 -15.53 12.74
CA PRO A 317 20.88 -14.18 12.25
C PRO A 317 19.75 -14.14 11.23
N TRP A 318 18.86 -13.16 11.39
CA TRP A 318 17.80 -12.88 10.42
C TRP A 318 18.35 -12.28 9.12
N LEU A 319 17.56 -12.33 8.03
CA LEU A 319 17.93 -11.71 6.76
C LEU A 319 18.30 -10.22 6.93
N VAL A 320 17.51 -9.49 7.71
CA VAL A 320 17.90 -8.18 8.25
C VAL A 320 17.73 -8.23 9.77
N ASP A 321 18.84 -8.31 10.50
CA ASP A 321 18.86 -8.53 11.95
C ASP A 321 19.42 -7.32 12.69
N TYR A 322 18.57 -6.32 12.96
CA TYR A 322 18.91 -5.17 13.79
C TYR A 322 18.32 -5.23 15.20
N LEU A 323 17.94 -6.42 15.68
CA LEU A 323 17.35 -6.59 17.01
C LEU A 323 18.33 -6.15 18.11
N SER A 324 19.61 -6.48 17.98
CA SER A 324 20.62 -6.12 18.97
C SER A 324 20.80 -4.59 19.06
N GLN A 325 20.82 -3.88 17.93
CA GLN A 325 20.89 -2.42 17.90
C GLN A 325 19.63 -1.78 18.48
N TRP A 326 18.46 -2.33 18.17
CA TRP A 326 17.19 -1.88 18.75
C TRP A 326 17.18 -2.05 20.27
N MET A 327 17.59 -3.22 20.77
CA MET A 327 17.70 -3.46 22.22
C MET A 327 18.70 -2.52 22.88
N GLU A 328 19.83 -2.23 22.24
CA GLU A 328 20.77 -1.24 22.77
C GLU A 328 20.15 0.16 22.81
N ARG A 329 19.42 0.56 21.77
CA ARG A 329 18.69 1.83 21.74
C ARG A 329 17.67 1.93 22.88
N LEU A 330 17.01 0.83 23.20
CA LEU A 330 16.06 0.74 24.30
C LEU A 330 16.72 0.88 25.69
N LYS A 331 18.03 0.74 25.86
CA LYS A 331 18.66 1.08 27.16
C LYS A 331 18.75 2.59 27.39
N GLY A 332 18.66 3.38 26.32
CA GLY A 332 18.63 4.84 26.38
C GLY A 332 17.29 5.42 26.86
N PRO A 333 17.14 6.75 26.80
CA PRO A 333 15.91 7.42 27.21
C PRO A 333 14.71 6.96 26.36
N PRO A 334 13.49 6.98 26.93
CA PRO A 334 12.28 6.70 26.18
C PRO A 334 12.09 7.69 25.04
N HIS A 335 11.49 7.21 23.95
CA HIS A 335 10.97 8.05 22.88
C HIS A 335 9.84 8.92 23.42
N LYS A 336 9.65 10.10 22.83
CA LYS A 336 8.52 10.99 23.15
C LYS A 336 7.22 10.35 22.72
N CYS A 337 7.14 9.95 21.45
CA CYS A 337 5.95 9.32 20.89
C CYS A 337 6.29 8.36 19.75
N ALA A 338 5.73 7.16 19.82
CA ALA A 338 5.85 6.13 18.79
C ALA A 338 4.56 6.04 17.97
N ALA A 339 4.66 6.16 16.65
CA ALA A 339 3.58 5.83 15.74
C ALA A 339 3.77 4.41 15.19
N ILE A 340 2.81 3.53 15.45
CA ILE A 340 2.86 2.12 15.06
C ILE A 340 1.80 1.86 13.98
N PHE A 341 2.24 1.63 12.75
CA PHE A 341 1.38 1.21 11.64
C PHE A 341 1.15 -0.29 11.72
N VAL A 342 -0.06 -0.67 12.13
CA VAL A 342 -0.44 -2.05 12.43
C VAL A 342 -0.97 -2.76 11.18
N ASP A 343 -0.75 -4.08 11.09
CA ASP A 343 -1.17 -4.97 9.99
C ASP A 343 -2.49 -5.69 10.34
N ASN A 344 -2.41 -6.91 10.86
CA ASN A 344 -3.57 -7.81 10.96
C ASN A 344 -4.32 -7.72 12.29
N SER A 345 -5.60 -8.09 12.26
CA SER A 345 -6.37 -8.41 13.46
C SER A 345 -5.88 -9.71 14.14
N GLY A 346 -6.47 -10.05 15.28
CA GLY A 346 -6.26 -11.33 15.94
C GLY A 346 -4.96 -11.40 16.74
N ILE A 347 -4.22 -12.49 16.56
CA ILE A 347 -2.99 -12.77 17.33
C ILE A 347 -1.92 -11.71 17.08
N ASP A 348 -1.83 -11.22 15.85
CA ASP A 348 -0.87 -10.19 15.44
C ASP A 348 -1.01 -8.93 16.28
N LEU A 349 -2.19 -8.31 16.21
CA LEU A 349 -2.53 -7.15 17.03
C LEU A 349 -2.48 -7.48 18.54
N VAL A 350 -3.28 -8.45 18.98
CA VAL A 350 -3.60 -8.62 20.41
C VAL A 350 -2.44 -9.21 21.19
N LEU A 351 -1.68 -10.15 20.62
CA LEU A 351 -0.59 -10.85 21.31
C LEU A 351 0.82 -10.42 20.84
N GLY A 352 0.91 -9.67 19.73
CA GLY A 352 2.14 -9.09 19.21
C GLY A 352 2.24 -7.60 19.50
N ILE A 353 1.50 -6.80 18.75
CA ILE A 353 1.60 -5.33 18.77
C ILE A 353 1.19 -4.71 20.10
N LEU A 354 0.08 -5.14 20.71
CA LEU A 354 -0.40 -4.52 21.95
C LEU A 354 0.54 -4.76 23.15
N PRO A 355 1.13 -5.96 23.35
CA PRO A 355 2.21 -6.14 24.32
C PRO A 355 3.46 -5.31 24.01
N PHE A 356 3.81 -5.12 22.73
CA PHE A 356 4.92 -4.24 22.35
C PHE A 356 4.63 -2.76 22.66
N ALA A 357 3.44 -2.27 22.33
CA ALA A 357 2.98 -0.93 22.67
C ALA A 357 2.90 -0.71 24.19
N ARG A 358 2.47 -1.73 24.94
CA ARG A 358 2.47 -1.73 26.41
C ARG A 358 3.86 -1.50 26.98
N GLU A 359 4.88 -2.16 26.45
CA GLU A 359 6.27 -1.99 26.91
C GLU A 359 6.75 -0.54 26.67
N LEU A 360 6.42 0.06 25.52
CA LEU A 360 6.72 1.47 25.24
C LEU A 360 6.02 2.41 26.23
N LEU A 361 4.73 2.18 26.52
CA LEU A 361 3.97 2.96 27.51
C LEU A 361 4.56 2.85 28.92
N GLN A 362 5.06 1.68 29.31
CA GLN A 362 5.73 1.47 30.60
C GLN A 362 7.05 2.21 30.72
N ARG A 363 7.76 2.41 29.60
CA ARG A 363 8.97 3.23 29.53
C ARG A 363 8.69 4.74 29.58
N GLY A 364 7.43 5.15 29.43
CA GLY A 364 7.02 6.56 29.40
C GLY A 364 6.83 7.13 27.99
N THR A 365 6.92 6.31 26.95
CA THR A 365 6.65 6.71 25.56
C THR A 365 5.16 6.78 25.31
N GLU A 366 4.67 7.85 24.67
CA GLU A 366 3.31 7.91 24.14
C GLU A 366 3.21 7.06 22.87
N VAL A 367 2.03 6.50 22.57
CA VAL A 367 1.84 5.60 21.43
C VAL A 367 0.62 6.02 20.62
N ILE A 368 0.81 6.14 19.31
CA ILE A 368 -0.25 6.27 18.31
C ILE A 368 -0.32 4.95 17.55
N LEU A 369 -1.44 4.24 17.65
CA LEU A 369 -1.69 3.07 16.80
C LEU A 369 -2.43 3.53 15.54
N CYS A 370 -1.78 3.35 14.39
CA CYS A 370 -2.26 3.80 13.08
C CYS A 370 -2.86 2.61 12.32
N ALA A 371 -4.17 2.61 12.12
CA ALA A 371 -4.93 1.52 11.49
C ALA A 371 -5.67 1.97 10.22
N ASN A 372 -6.07 1.02 9.37
CA ASN A 372 -6.73 1.33 8.11
C ASN A 372 -8.08 2.03 8.30
N SER A 373 -8.43 2.92 7.37
CA SER A 373 -9.73 3.60 7.35
C SER A 373 -10.81 2.72 6.72
N ALA A 374 -10.44 1.80 5.84
CA ALA A 374 -11.36 0.84 5.23
C ALA A 374 -10.82 -0.60 5.32
N PRO A 375 -11.70 -1.61 5.31
CA PRO A 375 -11.29 -3.00 5.30
C PRO A 375 -10.37 -3.34 4.13
N ALA A 376 -9.35 -4.15 4.41
CA ALA A 376 -8.48 -4.75 3.40
C ALA A 376 -7.97 -6.08 3.95
N LEU A 377 -8.30 -7.20 3.29
CA LEU A 377 -8.03 -8.53 3.81
C LEU A 377 -8.39 -8.66 5.31
N ASN A 378 -7.50 -9.23 6.13
CA ASN A 378 -7.63 -9.37 7.57
C ASN A 378 -6.99 -8.21 8.37
N ASP A 379 -6.65 -7.10 7.71
CA ASP A 379 -6.11 -5.92 8.37
C ASP A 379 -7.11 -5.34 9.37
N VAL A 380 -6.58 -4.83 10.49
CA VAL A 380 -7.42 -4.13 11.47
C VAL A 380 -7.77 -2.73 10.97
N THR A 381 -9.06 -2.39 11.00
CA THR A 381 -9.52 -1.02 10.76
C THR A 381 -9.50 -0.21 12.05
N HIS A 382 -9.48 1.12 11.96
CA HIS A 382 -9.52 1.99 13.13
C HIS A 382 -10.74 1.75 14.03
N VAL A 383 -11.92 1.59 13.43
CA VAL A 383 -13.17 1.32 14.17
C VAL A 383 -13.06 0.00 14.94
N GLU A 384 -12.51 -1.05 14.32
CA GLU A 384 -12.28 -2.33 14.97
C GLU A 384 -11.23 -2.23 16.08
N LEU A 385 -10.14 -1.52 15.85
CA LEU A 385 -9.06 -1.31 16.82
C LEU A 385 -9.58 -0.61 18.08
N VAL A 386 -10.42 0.41 17.94
CA VAL A 386 -11.07 1.09 19.07
C VAL A 386 -11.90 0.09 19.88
N GLY A 387 -12.63 -0.81 19.22
CA GLY A 387 -13.40 -1.87 19.87
C GLY A 387 -12.53 -2.90 20.61
N VAL A 388 -11.43 -3.33 20.00
CA VAL A 388 -10.46 -4.26 20.61
C VAL A 388 -9.78 -3.63 21.83
N LEU A 389 -9.36 -2.37 21.73
CA LEU A 389 -8.68 -1.69 22.84
C LEU A 389 -9.56 -1.52 24.08
N LYS A 390 -10.87 -1.34 23.92
CA LYS A 390 -11.81 -1.34 25.06
C LYS A 390 -11.77 -2.67 25.81
N GLN A 391 -11.77 -3.79 25.09
CA GLN A 391 -11.69 -5.12 25.70
C GLN A 391 -10.31 -5.38 26.32
N VAL A 392 -9.24 -4.93 25.66
CA VAL A 392 -7.87 -5.04 26.18
C VAL A 392 -7.67 -4.19 27.44
N ALA A 393 -8.30 -3.03 27.54
CA ALA A 393 -8.24 -2.17 28.72
C ALA A 393 -8.84 -2.86 29.96
N GLU A 394 -9.83 -3.75 29.80
CA GLU A 394 -10.35 -4.56 30.91
C GLU A 394 -9.32 -5.57 31.43
N ILE A 395 -8.43 -6.06 30.55
CA ILE A 395 -7.41 -7.07 30.87
C ILE A 395 -6.09 -6.43 31.33
N CYS A 396 -5.70 -5.30 30.75
CA CYS A 396 -4.39 -4.68 30.95
C CYS A 396 -4.48 -3.25 31.51
N GLY A 397 -4.14 -3.09 32.80
CA GLY A 397 -4.16 -1.79 33.47
C GLY A 397 -3.18 -0.74 32.92
N VAL A 398 -2.11 -1.15 32.21
CA VAL A 398 -1.21 -0.21 31.52
C VAL A 398 -1.90 0.41 30.31
N ILE A 399 -2.55 -0.43 29.48
CA ILE A 399 -3.29 0.03 28.30
C ILE A 399 -4.46 0.91 28.73
N ARG A 400 -5.21 0.50 29.77
CA ARG A 400 -6.30 1.31 30.34
C ARG A 400 -5.85 2.72 30.72
N ARG A 401 -4.79 2.82 31.55
CA ARG A 401 -4.24 4.13 31.95
C ARG A 401 -3.71 4.92 30.75
N GLY A 402 -3.06 4.25 29.80
CA GLY A 402 -2.60 4.89 28.56
C GLY A 402 -3.74 5.56 27.79
N LEU A 403 -4.89 4.87 27.68
CA LEU A 403 -6.09 5.42 27.04
C LEU A 403 -6.70 6.58 27.84
N GLU A 404 -6.86 6.40 29.16
CA GLU A 404 -7.46 7.42 30.06
C GLU A 404 -6.61 8.70 30.13
N GLU A 405 -5.29 8.58 30.10
CA GLU A 405 -4.33 9.70 30.15
C GLU A 405 -4.04 10.30 28.76
N GLY A 406 -4.58 9.72 27.69
CA GLY A 406 -4.31 10.16 26.30
C GLY A 406 -2.89 9.85 25.81
N ARG A 407 -2.13 9.01 26.53
CA ARG A 407 -0.79 8.52 26.12
C ARG A 407 -0.86 7.38 25.11
N LEU A 408 -1.99 6.70 24.99
CA LEU A 408 -2.28 5.74 23.93
C LEU A 408 -3.47 6.26 23.15
N VAL A 409 -3.29 6.53 21.85
CA VAL A 409 -4.37 6.97 20.96
C VAL A 409 -4.39 6.12 19.69
N THR A 410 -5.54 6.12 19.01
CA THR A 410 -5.72 5.42 17.73
C THR A 410 -6.08 6.42 16.66
N MET A 411 -5.50 6.27 15.48
CA MET A 411 -5.74 7.17 14.35
C MET A 411 -5.88 6.38 13.05
N GLU A 412 -6.68 6.94 12.15
CA GLU A 412 -6.90 6.43 10.80
C GLU A 412 -5.73 6.77 9.88
N THR A 413 -5.31 5.83 9.03
CA THR A 413 -4.23 6.06 8.05
C THR A 413 -4.70 6.72 6.77
N GLY A 414 -6.01 6.69 6.45
CA GLY A 414 -6.55 7.06 5.14
C GLY A 414 -6.43 5.94 4.09
N GLN A 415 -5.89 4.78 4.46
CA GLN A 415 -5.66 3.65 3.56
C GLN A 415 -6.86 2.69 3.55
N GLY A 416 -7.12 2.09 2.38
CA GLY A 416 -8.12 1.05 2.16
C GLY A 416 -7.57 -0.17 1.43
N GLY A 417 -6.26 -0.39 1.54
CA GLY A 417 -5.53 -1.54 0.99
C GLY A 417 -4.52 -2.07 2.01
N PRO A 418 -3.94 -3.26 1.78
CA PRO A 418 -3.03 -3.93 2.72
C PRO A 418 -1.58 -3.40 2.71
N CYS A 419 -1.32 -2.37 1.91
CA CYS A 419 -0.03 -1.70 1.82
C CYS A 419 -0.14 -0.28 2.37
N LEU A 420 1.01 0.34 2.69
CA LEU A 420 1.05 1.67 3.27
C LEU A 420 1.72 2.65 2.31
N ASP A 421 0.94 3.57 1.75
CA ASP A 421 1.45 4.68 0.95
C ASP A 421 1.58 5.96 1.81
N LEU A 422 2.79 6.24 2.27
CA LEU A 422 3.09 7.42 3.10
C LEU A 422 3.05 8.74 2.31
N SER A 423 2.80 8.72 0.99
CA SER A 423 2.47 9.93 0.26
C SER A 423 1.00 10.35 0.45
N ARG A 424 0.20 9.50 1.09
CA ARG A 424 -1.26 9.63 1.21
C ARG A 424 -1.78 9.26 2.60
N LEU A 425 -1.28 9.92 3.63
CA LEU A 425 -1.80 9.76 4.99
C LEU A 425 -2.97 10.70 5.26
N ASP A 426 -3.91 10.26 6.08
CA ASP A 426 -4.95 11.14 6.65
C ASP A 426 -4.33 12.41 7.26
N GLN A 427 -4.95 13.56 6.98
CA GLN A 427 -4.41 14.86 7.39
C GLN A 427 -4.30 15.01 8.91
N SER A 428 -5.23 14.44 9.68
CA SER A 428 -5.19 14.49 11.14
C SER A 428 -4.06 13.64 11.70
N LEU A 429 -3.83 12.46 11.13
CA LEU A 429 -2.69 11.62 11.47
C LEU A 429 -1.38 12.33 11.13
N ALA A 430 -1.25 12.89 9.93
CA ALA A 430 -0.06 13.63 9.52
C ALA A 430 0.27 14.77 10.50
N ALA A 431 -0.73 15.56 10.92
CA ALA A 431 -0.55 16.61 11.92
C ALA A 431 -0.03 16.06 13.26
N ALA A 432 -0.62 14.96 13.76
CA ALA A 432 -0.18 14.32 15.01
C ALA A 432 1.24 13.75 14.92
N LEU A 433 1.62 13.19 13.75
CA LEU A 433 2.98 12.71 13.50
C LEU A 433 3.99 13.86 13.57
N GLN A 434 3.68 15.00 12.95
CA GLN A 434 4.57 16.16 12.93
C GLN A 434 4.81 16.76 14.32
N GLU A 435 3.80 16.73 15.19
CA GLU A 435 3.83 17.41 16.48
C GLU A 435 4.83 16.77 17.46
N LYS A 436 4.81 15.44 17.57
CA LYS A 436 5.47 14.75 18.69
C LYS A 436 6.15 13.42 18.39
N VAL A 437 5.99 12.85 17.20
CA VAL A 437 6.49 11.51 16.90
C VAL A 437 7.98 11.54 16.58
N ASP A 438 8.75 10.73 17.32
CA ASP A 438 10.18 10.53 17.15
C ASP A 438 10.56 9.06 16.89
N LEU A 439 9.57 8.16 16.86
CA LEU A 439 9.72 6.77 16.43
C LEU A 439 8.57 6.34 15.51
N VAL A 440 8.91 5.81 14.32
CA VAL A 440 7.94 5.17 13.42
C VAL A 440 8.17 3.67 13.41
N VAL A 441 7.15 2.89 13.76
CA VAL A 441 7.15 1.44 13.67
C VAL A 441 6.23 1.01 12.55
N ILE A 442 6.74 0.24 11.59
CA ILE A 442 5.97 -0.29 10.46
C ILE A 442 6.00 -1.81 10.52
N GLU A 443 4.82 -2.40 10.62
CA GLU A 443 4.65 -3.82 10.78
C GLU A 443 3.98 -4.45 9.55
N GLY A 444 4.43 -5.64 9.18
CA GLY A 444 3.81 -6.48 8.17
C GLY A 444 4.45 -6.41 6.78
N MET A 445 4.31 -7.52 6.04
CA MET A 445 4.93 -7.67 4.71
C MET A 445 4.38 -6.65 3.70
N GLY A 446 3.07 -6.37 3.74
CA GLY A 446 2.44 -5.37 2.87
C GLY A 446 2.99 -3.96 3.09
N ARG A 447 3.09 -3.54 4.35
CA ARG A 447 3.44 -2.17 4.77
C ARG A 447 4.93 -1.90 4.84
N ALA A 448 5.76 -2.91 5.16
CA ALA A 448 7.20 -2.74 5.39
C ALA A 448 8.12 -3.40 4.34
N VAL A 449 7.61 -4.35 3.53
CA VAL A 449 8.41 -5.07 2.52
C VAL A 449 7.93 -4.75 1.11
N HIS A 450 6.65 -4.97 0.80
CA HIS A 450 6.08 -4.58 -0.50
C HIS A 450 6.05 -3.05 -0.66
N THR A 451 5.85 -2.36 0.46
CA THR A 451 6.01 -0.91 0.55
C THR A 451 7.00 -0.52 1.65
N ASN A 452 7.59 0.67 1.54
CA ASN A 452 8.41 1.33 2.57
C ASN A 452 9.74 0.67 2.98
N LEU A 453 10.16 -0.44 2.37
CA LEU A 453 11.42 -1.11 2.71
C LEU A 453 12.62 -0.14 2.68
N HIS A 454 12.63 0.73 1.68
CA HIS A 454 13.66 1.74 1.44
C HIS A 454 13.26 3.16 1.86
N ALA A 455 12.08 3.35 2.48
CA ALA A 455 11.66 4.65 2.98
C ALA A 455 12.62 5.16 4.06
N VAL A 456 13.01 6.43 3.96
CA VAL A 456 13.92 7.10 4.89
C VAL A 456 13.14 8.17 5.65
N PHE A 457 13.30 8.18 6.97
CA PHE A 457 12.58 9.06 7.88
C PHE A 457 13.51 10.10 8.51
N THR A 458 12.94 11.22 8.95
CA THR A 458 13.61 12.25 9.77
C THR A 458 13.66 11.88 11.25
N CYS A 459 12.99 10.79 11.64
CA CYS A 459 12.97 10.23 12.99
C CYS A 459 13.52 8.79 12.99
N GLU A 460 13.60 8.17 14.16
CA GLU A 460 13.96 6.74 14.24
C GLU A 460 12.86 5.88 13.60
N CYS A 461 13.24 4.76 12.99
CA CYS A 461 12.31 3.84 12.36
C CYS A 461 12.61 2.38 12.70
N LEU A 462 11.58 1.60 12.99
CA LEU A 462 11.66 0.15 13.15
C LEU A 462 10.69 -0.53 12.18
N LYS A 463 11.22 -1.31 11.23
CA LYS A 463 10.44 -2.11 10.28
C LYS A 463 10.52 -3.58 10.66
N MET A 464 9.36 -4.22 10.84
CA MET A 464 9.26 -5.62 11.25
C MET A 464 8.34 -6.39 10.31
N ALA A 465 8.85 -7.44 9.67
CA ALA A 465 8.05 -8.29 8.79
C ALA A 465 8.66 -9.68 8.64
N VAL A 466 7.80 -10.65 8.34
CA VAL A 466 8.20 -11.98 7.88
C VAL A 466 7.87 -12.12 6.40
N ILE A 467 8.82 -12.59 5.60
CA ILE A 467 8.64 -12.76 4.16
C ILE A 467 7.92 -14.09 3.88
N LYS A 468 6.63 -14.00 3.56
CA LYS A 468 5.75 -15.16 3.34
C LYS A 468 5.79 -15.70 1.91
N ASN A 469 6.62 -15.12 1.04
CA ASN A 469 6.74 -15.48 -0.36
C ASN A 469 8.18 -15.92 -0.68
N ARG A 470 8.37 -17.18 -1.08
CA ARG A 470 9.70 -17.77 -1.34
C ARG A 470 10.44 -17.06 -2.47
N TRP A 471 9.76 -16.69 -3.54
CA TRP A 471 10.39 -16.02 -4.68
C TRP A 471 10.93 -14.64 -4.27
N LEU A 472 10.12 -13.87 -3.53
CA LEU A 472 10.55 -12.58 -3.00
C LEU A 472 11.69 -12.73 -1.99
N ALA A 473 11.61 -13.72 -1.10
CA ALA A 473 12.68 -13.98 -0.14
C ALA A 473 14.01 -14.26 -0.85
N ASN A 474 14.02 -15.13 -1.86
CA ASN A 474 15.20 -15.42 -2.68
C ASN A 474 15.75 -14.16 -3.35
N ARG A 475 14.88 -13.30 -3.89
CA ARG A 475 15.27 -12.03 -4.53
C ARG A 475 15.88 -11.04 -3.55
N LEU A 476 15.49 -11.09 -2.28
CA LEU A 476 16.06 -10.30 -1.19
C LEU A 476 17.28 -10.96 -0.52
N GLY A 477 17.71 -12.14 -1.00
CA GLY A 477 18.88 -12.86 -0.48
C GLY A 477 18.59 -13.77 0.73
N GLY A 478 17.33 -14.12 0.98
CA GLY A 478 16.89 -15.05 2.03
C GLY A 478 16.10 -16.25 1.50
N ASP A 479 15.42 -16.97 2.40
CA ASP A 479 14.49 -18.07 2.09
C ASP A 479 13.08 -17.79 2.68
N MET A 480 12.09 -18.62 2.37
CA MET A 480 10.73 -18.53 2.92
C MET A 480 10.74 -18.37 4.44
N PHE A 481 9.95 -17.43 4.96
CA PHE A 481 9.90 -17.03 6.37
C PHE A 481 11.17 -16.33 6.90
N SER A 482 12.01 -15.81 6.00
CA SER A 482 13.06 -14.86 6.36
C SER A 482 12.48 -13.64 7.06
N VAL A 483 13.22 -13.14 8.04
CA VAL A 483 12.80 -12.04 8.89
C VAL A 483 13.51 -10.75 8.51
N ILE A 484 12.73 -9.67 8.47
CA ILE A 484 13.25 -8.31 8.46
C ILE A 484 12.91 -7.68 9.80
N CYS A 485 13.94 -7.37 10.58
CA CYS A 485 13.89 -6.48 11.73
C CYS A 485 14.93 -5.37 11.48
N LYS A 486 14.48 -4.25 10.93
CA LYS A 486 15.34 -3.16 10.48
C LYS A 486 15.10 -1.92 11.34
N TYR A 487 16.00 -1.67 12.28
CA TYR A 487 16.08 -0.43 13.05
C TYR A 487 17.00 0.60 12.38
N GLU A 488 16.48 1.77 12.07
CA GLU A 488 17.19 2.87 11.42
C GLU A 488 17.21 4.07 12.39
N PRO A 489 18.38 4.48 12.91
CA PRO A 489 18.48 5.70 13.72
C PRO A 489 18.30 6.96 12.85
N VAL A 490 18.08 8.11 13.48
CA VAL A 490 18.06 9.42 12.79
C VAL A 490 19.39 9.62 12.06
N ARG A 491 19.31 9.99 10.77
CA ARG A 491 20.48 10.26 9.92
C ARG A 491 21.01 11.67 10.08
#